data_AF-A0A2M6YLE8-F1
#
_entry.id   AF-A0A2M6YLE8-F1
#
_cell.length_a   1.000
_cell.length_b   1.000
_cell.length_c   1.000
_cell.angle_alpha   90.00
_cell.angle_beta   90.00
_cell.angle_gamma   90.00
#
_symmetry.space_group_name_H-M   'P 1'
#
loop_
_entity.id
_entity.type
_entity.pdbx_description
1 polymer ?
#
loop_
_entity_poly.entity_id
_entity_poly.type
_entity_poly.pdbx_seq_one_letter_code
_entity_poly.pdbx_strand_id
1 'polypeptide(L)'
;MAAETLGTGRRFIVELGTGADLHGMDVTKAACRAVRDAIGHSCLCGLVEVLGMKNLDQIEVEIQIACPDPERLDLEAVKAQVP
;
A
#
# COMPACT_ATOMS: atom_id res chain seq x y z
N MET A 1 -5.65 17.08 -12.29
CA MET A 1 -5.31 15.74 -11.78
C MET A 1 -6.58 14.92 -11.82
N ALA A 2 -6.73 14.08 -12.84
CA ALA A 2 -7.87 13.17 -12.92
C ALA A 2 -7.65 12.09 -11.86
N ALA A 3 -8.66 11.83 -11.03
CA ALA A 3 -8.67 10.63 -10.21
C ALA A 3 -8.74 9.44 -11.17
N GLU A 4 -7.61 8.77 -11.38
CA GLU A 4 -7.63 7.44 -12.00
C GLU A 4 -8.53 6.55 -11.14
N THR A 5 -9.37 5.77 -11.82
CA THR A 5 -10.37 4.95 -11.15
C THR A 5 -9.62 3.86 -10.38
N LEU A 6 -9.68 3.91 -9.04
CA LEU A 6 -9.26 2.81 -8.15
C LEU A 6 -9.87 1.50 -8.66
N GLY A 7 -9.04 0.45 -8.70
CA GLY A 7 -9.14 -0.80 -9.45
C GLY A 7 -10.52 -1.39 -9.75
N THR A 8 -10.58 -2.25 -10.78
CA THR A 8 -11.80 -2.90 -11.28
C THR A 8 -12.41 -3.95 -10.32
N GLY A 9 -11.81 -4.20 -9.16
CA GLY A 9 -12.21 -5.21 -8.19
C GLY A 9 -13.22 -4.71 -7.13
N ARG A 10 -13.71 -5.64 -6.30
CA ARG A 10 -14.52 -5.31 -5.13
C ARG A 10 -13.59 -4.94 -3.97
N ARG A 11 -13.65 -3.70 -3.50
CA ARG A 11 -12.87 -3.21 -2.35
C ARG A 11 -13.48 -3.72 -1.04
N PHE A 12 -12.66 -4.32 -0.19
CA PHE A 12 -13.08 -4.82 1.12
C PHE A 12 -12.59 -3.94 2.26
N ILE A 13 -11.33 -3.49 2.18
CA ILE A 13 -10.66 -2.70 3.21
C ILE A 13 -9.84 -1.61 2.52
N VAL A 14 -9.72 -0.45 3.18
CA VAL A 14 -8.77 0.61 2.83
C VAL A 14 -7.97 0.93 4.08
N GLU A 15 -6.66 0.74 4.00
CA GLU A 15 -5.72 1.07 5.08
C GLU A 15 -4.95 2.32 4.69
N LEU A 16 -4.83 3.26 5.62
CA LEU A 16 -4.21 4.56 5.38
C LEU A 16 -3.01 4.69 6.30
N GLY A 17 -1.91 5.19 5.74
CA GLY A 17 -0.66 5.41 6.46
C GLY A 17 0.10 6.59 5.89
N THR A 18 1.04 7.09 6.67
CA THR A 18 1.88 8.24 6.29
C THR A 18 3.35 7.95 6.54
N GLY A 19 4.21 8.62 5.79
CA GLY A 19 5.64 8.41 5.87
C GLY A 19 6.39 9.64 5.41
N ALA A 20 7.52 9.91 6.06
CA ALA A 20 8.38 11.03 5.74
C ALA A 20 9.84 10.60 5.77
N ASP A 21 10.66 11.23 4.93
CA ASP A 21 12.11 11.21 5.05
C ASP A 21 12.60 12.65 5.31
N LEU A 22 13.04 12.90 6.55
CA LEU A 22 13.26 14.27 7.04
C LEU A 22 14.58 14.89 6.57
N HIS A 23 15.55 14.07 6.15
CA HIS A 23 16.93 14.52 5.91
C HIS A 23 17.55 13.97 4.63
N GLY A 24 17.06 12.87 4.06
CA GLY A 24 17.71 12.17 2.94
C GLY A 24 17.21 12.57 1.55
N MET A 25 16.14 13.38 1.46
CA MET A 25 15.46 13.71 0.20
C MET A 25 15.08 12.46 -0.62
N ASP A 26 14.78 11.37 0.09
CA ASP A 26 14.48 10.05 -0.47
C ASP A 26 12.96 9.79 -0.44
N VAL A 27 12.33 10.02 -1.58
CA VAL A 27 10.88 9.80 -1.77
C VAL A 27 10.50 8.34 -1.59
N THR A 28 11.34 7.41 -2.04
CA THR A 28 11.11 5.96 -1.92
C THR A 28 11.08 5.55 -0.46
N LYS A 29 12.04 6.01 0.34
CA LYS A 29 12.07 5.73 1.76
C LYS A 29 10.86 6.28 2.50
N ALA A 30 10.39 7.48 2.14
CA ALA A 30 9.16 8.05 2.69
C ALA A 30 7.93 7.21 2.32
N ALA A 31 7.81 6.82 1.05
CA ALA A 31 6.73 5.96 0.56
C ALA A 31 6.70 4.58 1.23
N CYS A 32 7.85 3.91 1.35
CA CYS A 32 7.95 2.63 2.04
C CYS A 32 7.57 2.73 3.52
N ARG A 33 7.84 3.87 4.17
CA ARG A 33 7.36 4.14 5.54
C ARG A 33 5.84 4.29 5.57
N ALA A 34 5.25 5.00 4.61
CA ALA A 34 3.80 5.17 4.52
C ALA A 34 3.07 3.84 4.34
N VAL A 35 3.57 2.95 3.49
CA VAL A 35 2.99 1.61 3.30
C VAL A 35 3.08 0.78 4.58
N ARG A 36 4.26 0.74 5.21
CA ARG A 36 4.43 0.00 6.49
C ARG A 36 3.57 0.56 7.62
N ASP A 37 3.40 1.88 7.67
CA ASP A 37 2.47 2.52 8.60
C ASP A 37 1.03 2.10 8.30
N ALA A 38 0.61 2.08 7.04
CA ALA A 38 -0.75 1.70 6.67
C ALA A 38 -1.11 0.27 7.10
N ILE A 39 -0.25 -0.71 6.81
CA ILE A 39 -0.53 -2.14 7.05
C ILE A 39 -0.10 -2.64 8.44
N GLY A 40 0.63 -1.81 9.20
CA GLY A 40 1.28 -2.24 10.45
C GLY A 40 0.36 -2.30 11.67
N HIS A 41 -0.83 -1.70 11.60
CA HIS A 41 -1.74 -1.54 12.76
C HIS A 41 -2.88 -2.56 12.80
N SER A 42 -3.09 -3.33 11.73
CA SER A 42 -4.18 -4.29 11.61
C SER A 42 -3.68 -5.70 11.32
N CYS A 43 -4.50 -6.71 11.63
CA CYS A 43 -4.29 -8.09 11.18
C CYS A 43 -5.51 -8.56 10.41
N LEU A 44 -5.31 -8.99 9.16
CA LEU A 44 -6.38 -9.37 8.24
C LEU A 44 -6.59 -10.88 8.13
N CYS A 45 -6.11 -11.67 9.09
CA CYS A 45 -6.19 -13.13 9.05
C CYS A 45 -7.62 -13.67 8.88
N GLY A 46 -8.63 -12.97 9.40
CA GLY A 46 -10.04 -13.35 9.27
C GLY A 46 -10.63 -13.20 7.85
N LEU A 47 -9.98 -12.47 6.93
CA LEU A 47 -10.47 -12.33 5.55
C LEU A 47 -10.51 -13.67 4.81
N VAL A 48 -9.61 -14.59 5.15
CA VAL A 48 -9.56 -15.93 4.56
C VAL A 48 -10.89 -16.67 4.77
N GLU A 49 -11.43 -16.61 6.00
CA GLU A 49 -12.70 -17.23 6.36
C GLU A 49 -13.90 -16.51 5.74
N VAL A 50 -13.93 -15.18 5.83
CA VAL A 50 -15.04 -14.35 5.33
C VAL A 50 -15.21 -14.47 3.82
N LEU A 51 -14.11 -14.59 3.08
CA LEU A 51 -14.11 -14.66 1.61
C LEU A 51 -14.01 -16.10 1.08
N GLY A 52 -13.90 -17.10 1.95
CA GLY A 52 -13.78 -18.51 1.56
C GLY A 52 -12.51 -18.81 0.74
N MET A 53 -11.42 -18.10 1.01
CA MET A 53 -10.13 -18.26 0.31
C MET A 53 -9.24 -19.28 1.01
N LYS A 54 -8.17 -19.74 0.35
CA LYS A 54 -7.21 -20.68 0.96
C LYS A 54 -6.13 -19.97 1.79
N ASN A 55 -5.71 -18.78 1.35
CA ASN A 55 -4.68 -17.96 1.97
C ASN A 55 -4.82 -16.50 1.51
N LEU A 56 -4.06 -15.59 2.13
CA LEU A 56 -4.10 -14.15 1.85
C LEU A 56 -3.45 -13.77 0.52
N ASP A 57 -2.58 -14.62 -0.05
CA ASP A 57 -1.91 -14.40 -1.34
C ASP A 57 -2.89 -14.27 -2.53
N GLN A 58 -4.17 -14.63 -2.33
CA GLN A 58 -5.24 -14.46 -3.32
C GLN A 58 -5.88 -13.07 -3.29
N ILE A 59 -5.52 -12.22 -2.32
CA ILE A 59 -6.02 -10.86 -2.21
C ILE A 59 -5.22 -9.96 -3.14
N GLU A 60 -5.93 -9.20 -3.97
CA GLU A 60 -5.33 -8.12 -4.74
C GLU A 60 -5.13 -6.89 -3.84
N VAL A 61 -3.90 -6.40 -3.79
CA VAL A 61 -3.52 -5.18 -3.06
C VAL A 61 -3.19 -4.08 -4.05
N GLU A 62 -3.95 -3.00 -3.99
CA GLU A 62 -3.67 -1.77 -4.74
C GLU A 62 -3.06 -0.73 -3.79
N ILE A 63 -1.87 -0.24 -4.13
CA ILE A 63 -1.16 0.76 -3.35
C ILE A 63 -1.24 2.10 -4.09
N GLN A 64 -1.92 3.07 -3.49
CA GLN A 64 -1.96 4.44 -4.00
C GLN A 64 -1.11 5.35 -3.10
N ILE A 65 -0.13 6.02 -3.70
CA ILE A 65 0.78 6.92 -2.98
C ILE A 65 0.72 8.31 -3.61
N ALA A 66 0.49 9.31 -2.76
CA ALA A 66 0.72 10.71 -3.09
C ALA A 66 2.05 11.16 -2.46
N CYS A 67 2.99 11.61 -3.29
CA CYS A 67 4.29 12.09 -2.84
C CYS A 67 4.84 13.19 -3.78
N PRO A 68 5.78 14.04 -3.31
CA PRO A 68 6.53 14.94 -4.18
C PRO A 68 7.41 14.15 -5.18
N ASP A 69 7.65 14.70 -6.36
CA ASP A 69 8.47 14.10 -7.43
C ASP A 69 8.17 12.60 -7.67
N PRO A 70 6.91 12.21 -7.97
CA PRO A 70 6.50 10.80 -8.07
C PRO A 70 7.29 10.00 -9.12
N GLU A 71 7.87 10.66 -10.11
CA GLU A 71 8.75 10.05 -11.12
C GLU A 71 10.07 9.49 -10.54
N ARG A 72 10.47 9.92 -9.34
CA ARG A 72 11.66 9.43 -8.63
C ARG A 72 11.37 8.22 -7.74
N LEU A 73 10.12 7.78 -7.67
CA LEU A 73 9.69 6.70 -6.81
C LEU A 73 10.09 5.34 -7.37
N ASP A 74 10.75 4.52 -6.56
CA ASP A 74 10.99 3.10 -6.88
C ASP A 74 9.75 2.27 -6.49
N LEU A 75 8.95 1.94 -7.51
CA LEU A 75 7.71 1.19 -7.33
C LEU A 75 7.94 -0.24 -6.83
N GLU A 76 9.06 -0.87 -7.18
CA GLU A 76 9.35 -2.25 -6.77
C GLU A 76 9.76 -2.30 -5.29
N ALA A 77 10.55 -1.32 -4.83
CA ALA A 77 10.88 -1.18 -3.41
C ALA A 77 9.64 -0.95 -2.54
N VAL A 78 8.66 -0.20 -3.05
CA VAL A 78 7.37 0.04 -2.39
C VAL A 78 6.51 -1.22 -2.35
N LYS A 79 6.34 -1.91 -3.49
CA LYS A 79 5.56 -3.16 -3.56
C LYS A 79 6.10 -4.22 -2.61
N ALA A 80 7.42 -4.33 -2.49
CA ALA A 80 8.08 -5.26 -1.58
C ALA A 80 7.81 -5.00 -0.08
N GLN A 81 7.12 -3.91 0.28
CA GLN A 81 6.71 -3.67 1.67
C GLN A 81 5.44 -4.43 2.07
N VAL A 82 4.65 -4.91 1.11
CA VAL A 82 3.46 -5.73 1.38
C VAL A 82 3.89 -7.20 1.40
N PRO A 83 3.50 -7.97 2.45
CA PRO A 83 3.88 -9.38 2.60
C PRO A 83 3.21 -10.32 1.59
#